data_AF-A0A7S4Q8A1-F1
#
_entry.id   AF-A0A7S4Q8A1-F1
#
_cell.length_a   1.000
_cell.length_b   1.000
_cell.length_c   1.000
_cell.angle_alpha   90.00
_cell.angle_beta   90.00
_cell.angle_gamma   90.00
#
_symmetry.space_group_name_H-M   'P 1'
#
loop_
_entity.id
_entity.type
_entity.pdbx_description
1 polymer ?
#
loop_
_entity_poly.entity_id
_entity_poly.type
_entity_poly.pdbx_seq_one_letter_code
_entity_poly.pdbx_strand_id
1 'polypeptide(L)'
;QVLADEPGGAHGLDCRGLLLVLIRAAGYGQLALVLASGAIPFLLDYKKELGEIRKPLLKAMFLVYSGYILVINFQFGLLSAIAAESIIEVGFLPGVVTGFIFLYWFARLLVELFVFDLSFLNRPHEIVGRRGIEILFTLLPLIYGAAFVHNMGELPLHHPVPDVGPVGRTLLI
;
A
#
# COMPACT_ATOMS: atom_id res chain seq x y z
N GLN A 1 35.07 13.50 42.90
CA GLN A 1 33.67 13.94 42.74
C GLN A 1 33.43 13.97 41.23
N VAL A 2 33.03 12.87 40.59
CA VAL A 2 31.66 12.29 40.57
C VAL A 2 30.71 13.40 40.10
N LEU A 3 30.24 13.44 38.84
CA LEU A 3 29.37 12.49 38.11
C LEU A 3 29.76 12.56 36.61
N ALA A 4 30.05 11.51 35.83
CA ALA A 4 29.20 10.37 35.47
C ALA A 4 27.79 10.81 35.05
N ASP A 5 27.60 11.11 33.77
CA ASP A 5 26.33 10.81 33.10
C ASP A 5 26.58 10.55 31.60
N GLU A 6 27.01 9.32 31.31
CA GLU A 6 26.53 8.64 30.11
C GLU A 6 25.19 8.01 30.50
N PRO A 7 24.04 8.52 30.01
CA PRO A 7 22.89 7.66 29.82
C PRO A 7 22.90 7.23 28.36
N GLY A 8 23.20 5.95 28.17
CA GLY A 8 23.21 5.30 26.86
C GLY A 8 22.05 5.75 25.99
N GLY A 9 22.38 6.12 24.75
CA GLY A 9 21.44 6.48 23.71
C GLY A 9 20.43 5.36 23.51
N ALA A 10 19.33 5.41 24.26
CA ALA A 10 18.09 4.81 23.85
C ALA A 10 17.86 5.34 22.44
N HIS A 11 17.97 4.46 21.43
CA HIS A 11 17.47 4.71 20.09
C HIS A 11 15.94 4.92 20.18
N GLY A 12 15.53 6.07 20.71
CA GLY A 12 14.20 6.59 20.51
C GLY A 12 14.08 6.81 19.02
N LEU A 13 13.35 5.94 18.34
CA LEU A 13 12.98 6.18 16.95
C LEU A 13 12.21 7.51 16.95
N ASP A 14 12.83 8.54 16.38
CA ASP A 14 12.13 9.77 16.01
C ASP A 14 10.89 9.41 15.17
N CYS A 15 9.82 10.18 15.27
CA CYS A 15 8.55 9.93 14.56
C CYS A 15 8.77 9.73 13.05
N ARG A 16 9.70 10.49 12.46
CA ARG A 16 10.12 10.34 11.07
C ARG A 16 10.84 9.01 10.80
N GLY A 17 11.75 8.63 11.70
CA GLY A 17 12.46 7.35 11.64
C GLY A 17 11.52 6.15 11.72
N LEU A 18 10.52 6.23 12.61
CA LEU A 18 9.47 5.22 12.72
C LEU A 18 8.64 5.15 11.42
N LEU A 19 8.19 6.28 10.88
CA LEU A 19 7.42 6.33 9.64
C LEU A 19 8.20 5.75 8.45
N LEU A 20 9.51 6.03 8.36
CA LEU A 20 10.38 5.45 7.34
C LEU A 20 10.42 3.92 7.41
N VAL A 21 10.61 3.38 8.61
CA VAL A 21 10.63 1.92 8.84
C VAL A 21 9.28 1.31 8.48
N LEU A 22 8.17 1.96 8.84
CA LEU A 22 6.83 1.50 8.52
C LEU A 22 6.55 1.50 7.01
N ILE A 23 6.95 2.55 6.28
CA ILE A 23 6.79 2.62 4.82
C ILE A 23 7.65 1.57 4.12
N ARG A 24 8.88 1.34 4.56
CA ARG A 24 9.73 0.25 4.03
C ARG A 24 9.10 -1.12 4.30
N ALA A 25 8.63 -1.36 5.53
CA ALA A 25 7.94 -2.59 5.91
C ALA A 25 6.65 -2.80 5.08
N ALA A 26 5.87 -1.75 4.86
CA ALA A 26 4.71 -1.75 3.97
C ALA A 26 5.11 -2.07 2.51
N GLY A 27 6.25 -1.56 2.03
CA GLY A 27 6.81 -1.89 0.73
C GLY A 27 7.12 -3.37 0.59
N TYR A 28 7.86 -3.94 1.54
CA TYR A 28 8.15 -5.38 1.56
C TYR A 28 6.90 -6.23 1.71
N GLY A 29 5.93 -5.81 2.53
CA GLY A 29 4.64 -6.49 2.68
C GLY A 29 3.87 -6.57 1.37
N GLN A 30 3.85 -5.50 0.58
CA GLN A 30 3.21 -5.49 -0.74
C GLN A 30 3.95 -6.36 -1.76
N LEU A 31 5.28 -6.38 -1.74
CA LEU A 31 6.05 -7.28 -2.61
C LEU A 31 5.82 -8.75 -2.23
N ALA A 32 5.79 -9.08 -0.94
CA ALA A 32 5.44 -10.40 -0.46
C ALA A 32 4.01 -10.78 -0.87
N LEU A 33 3.06 -9.85 -0.78
CA LEU A 33 1.69 -10.04 -1.24
C LEU A 33 1.62 -10.33 -2.75
N VAL A 34 2.41 -9.64 -3.57
CA VAL A 34 2.49 -9.88 -5.02
C VAL A 34 3.00 -11.29 -5.31
N LEU A 35 4.06 -11.73 -4.61
CA LEU A 35 4.59 -13.09 -4.75
C LEU A 35 3.56 -14.14 -4.31
N ALA A 36 2.91 -13.93 -3.18
CA ALA A 36 1.84 -14.79 -2.70
C ALA A 36 0.67 -14.85 -3.70
N SER A 37 0.24 -13.70 -4.23
CA SER A 37 -0.84 -13.58 -5.20
C SER A 37 -0.50 -14.24 -6.54
N GLY A 38 0.76 -14.16 -6.97
CA GLY A 38 1.25 -14.85 -8.16
C GLY A 38 1.37 -16.37 -8.00
N ALA A 39 1.52 -16.86 -6.77
CA ALA A 39 1.58 -18.28 -6.46
C ALA A 39 0.19 -18.94 -6.39
N ILE A 40 -0.86 -18.17 -6.03
CA ILE A 40 -2.25 -18.66 -5.90
C ILE A 40 -2.74 -19.45 -7.13
N PRO A 41 -2.55 -19.01 -8.39
CA PRO A 41 -2.98 -19.76 -9.57
C PRO A 41 -2.39 -21.18 -9.66
N PHE A 42 -1.20 -21.38 -9.11
CA PHE A 42 -0.51 -22.68 -9.09
C PHE A 42 -0.92 -23.54 -7.89
N LEU A 43 -1.24 -22.91 -6.76
CA LEU A 43 -1.65 -23.59 -5.52
C LEU A 43 -3.11 -24.07 -5.54
N LEU A 44 -3.99 -23.35 -6.24
CA LEU A 44 -5.45 -23.55 -6.22
C LEU A 44 -6.02 -24.10 -7.53
N ASP A 45 -5.20 -24.66 -8.43
CA ASP A 45 -5.63 -25.21 -9.72
C ASP A 45 -6.59 -24.26 -10.47
N TYR A 46 -6.20 -22.97 -10.61
CA TYR A 46 -7.04 -21.94 -11.23
C TYR A 46 -7.61 -22.34 -12.59
N LYS A 47 -6.91 -23.20 -13.35
CA LYS A 47 -7.41 -23.74 -14.62
C LYS A 47 -8.70 -24.54 -14.46
N LYS A 48 -8.86 -25.27 -13.36
CA LYS A 48 -10.05 -26.07 -13.04
C LYS A 48 -11.20 -25.17 -12.63
N GLU A 49 -10.99 -24.28 -11.66
CA GLU A 49 -12.05 -23.37 -11.17
C GLU A 49 -12.46 -22.32 -12.21
N LEU A 50 -11.50 -21.71 -12.91
CA LEU A 50 -11.83 -20.82 -14.02
C LEU A 50 -12.52 -21.59 -15.12
N GLY A 51 -12.14 -22.85 -15.39
CA GLY A 51 -12.79 -23.73 -16.37
C GLY A 51 -14.31 -23.80 -16.21
N GLU A 52 -14.79 -23.85 -14.97
CA GLU A 52 -16.21 -23.93 -14.59
C GLU A 52 -17.01 -22.65 -14.91
N ILE A 53 -16.34 -21.51 -15.08
CA ILE A 53 -16.99 -20.27 -15.51
C ILE A 53 -17.44 -20.41 -16.97
N ARG A 54 -18.73 -20.64 -17.17
CA ARG A 54 -19.29 -20.91 -18.51
C ARG A 54 -19.18 -19.72 -19.50
N LYS A 55 -19.02 -18.49 -19.00
CA LYS A 55 -18.96 -17.28 -19.83
C LYS A 55 -17.49 -16.86 -20.08
N PRO A 56 -16.99 -16.89 -21.33
CA PRO A 56 -15.61 -16.50 -21.66
C PRO A 56 -15.27 -15.05 -21.28
N LEU A 57 -16.23 -14.13 -21.36
CA LEU A 57 -16.03 -12.73 -21.01
C LEU A 57 -15.65 -12.55 -19.52
N LEU A 58 -16.33 -13.25 -18.61
CA LEU A 58 -16.05 -13.15 -17.18
C LEU A 58 -14.67 -13.70 -16.83
N LYS A 59 -14.24 -14.79 -17.50
CA LYS A 59 -12.88 -15.34 -17.37
C LYS A 59 -11.83 -14.31 -17.77
N ALA A 60 -12.02 -13.65 -18.90
CA ALA A 60 -11.08 -12.64 -19.40
C ALA A 60 -11.01 -11.42 -18.47
N MET A 61 -12.16 -10.91 -18.01
CA MET A 61 -12.21 -9.79 -17.07
C MET A 61 -11.49 -10.11 -15.77
N PHE A 62 -11.71 -11.30 -15.20
CA PHE A 62 -11.03 -11.73 -13.98
C PHE A 62 -9.50 -11.77 -14.16
N LEU A 63 -9.02 -12.31 -15.28
CA LEU A 63 -7.59 -12.39 -15.56
C LEU A 63 -6.96 -11.00 -15.74
N VAL A 64 -7.62 -10.12 -16.49
CA VAL A 64 -7.15 -8.75 -16.74
C VAL A 64 -7.10 -7.95 -15.43
N TYR A 65 -8.16 -8.00 -14.62
CA TYR A 65 -8.21 -7.30 -13.34
C TYR A 65 -7.18 -7.84 -12.35
N SER A 66 -7.00 -9.16 -12.29
CA SER A 66 -5.95 -9.77 -11.46
C SER A 66 -4.56 -9.30 -11.88
N GLY A 67 -4.30 -9.20 -13.20
CA GLY A 67 -3.05 -8.67 -13.73
C GLY A 67 -2.81 -7.21 -13.34
N TYR A 68 -3.81 -6.34 -13.53
CA TYR A 68 -3.68 -4.92 -13.15
C TYR A 68 -3.46 -4.73 -11.65
N ILE A 69 -4.19 -5.48 -10.82
CA ILE A 69 -4.03 -5.42 -9.35
C ILE A 69 -2.62 -5.88 -8.94
N LEU A 70 -2.08 -6.91 -9.59
CA LEU A 70 -0.73 -7.40 -9.29
C LEU A 70 0.34 -6.38 -9.67
N VAL A 71 0.21 -5.75 -10.85
CA VAL A 71 1.16 -4.73 -11.31
C VAL A 71 1.13 -3.49 -10.41
N ILE A 72 -0.05 -2.99 -10.03
CA ILE A 72 -0.14 -1.80 -9.19
C ILE A 72 0.43 -2.06 -7.78
N ASN A 73 0.14 -3.22 -7.18
CA ASN A 73 0.72 -3.62 -5.90
C ASN A 73 2.24 -3.76 -5.97
N PHE A 74 2.75 -4.29 -7.08
CA PHE A 74 4.18 -4.39 -7.31
C PHE A 74 4.83 -3.00 -7.38
N GLN A 75 4.21 -2.06 -8.11
CA GLN A 75 4.71 -0.69 -8.23
C GLN A 75 4.70 0.04 -6.88
N PHE A 76 3.62 -0.06 -6.10
CA PHE A 76 3.57 0.54 -4.76
C PHE A 76 4.58 -0.08 -3.79
N GLY A 77 4.73 -1.40 -3.85
CA GLY A 77 5.74 -2.12 -3.07
C GLY A 77 7.16 -1.68 -3.41
N LEU A 78 7.47 -1.60 -4.71
CA LEU A 78 8.78 -1.17 -5.22
C LEU A 78 9.08 0.28 -4.85
N LEU A 79 8.10 1.17 -5.06
CA LEU A 79 8.19 2.58 -4.73
C LEU A 79 8.49 2.75 -3.23
N SER A 80 7.75 2.06 -2.36
CA SER A 80 7.90 2.15 -0.91
C SER A 80 9.13 1.44 -0.36
N ALA A 81 9.70 0.47 -1.08
CA ALA A 81 10.94 -0.19 -0.69
C ALA A 81 12.18 0.65 -1.06
N ILE A 82 12.19 1.23 -2.28
CA ILE A 82 13.38 1.92 -2.82
C ILE A 82 13.34 3.42 -2.50
N ALA A 83 12.22 4.08 -2.76
CA ALA A 83 12.09 5.54 -2.66
C ALA A 83 11.42 5.98 -1.34
N ALA A 84 11.44 5.12 -0.30
CA ALA A 84 10.80 5.38 0.99
C ALA A 84 11.13 6.76 1.56
N GLU A 85 12.39 7.18 1.46
CA GLU A 85 12.87 8.47 1.99
C GLU A 85 12.22 9.65 1.25
N SER A 86 12.11 9.58 -0.07
CA SER A 86 11.47 10.63 -0.88
C SER A 86 9.96 10.70 -0.69
N ILE A 87 9.31 9.58 -0.36
CA ILE A 87 7.84 9.52 -0.20
C ILE A 87 7.41 10.04 1.17
N ILE A 88 8.30 10.08 2.17
CA ILE A 88 8.01 10.65 3.49
C ILE A 88 8.43 12.11 3.64
N GLU A 89 9.02 12.72 2.60
CA GLU A 89 9.35 14.15 2.61
C GLU A 89 8.09 15.02 2.67
N VAL A 90 8.16 16.14 3.39
CA VAL A 90 7.07 17.11 3.40
C VAL A 90 6.98 17.77 2.03
N GLY A 91 5.79 17.76 1.42
CA GLY A 91 5.57 18.33 0.10
C GLY A 91 4.34 17.79 -0.62
N PHE A 92 3.91 18.52 -1.65
CA PHE A 92 2.71 18.20 -2.41
C PHE A 92 2.81 16.86 -3.16
N LEU A 93 3.90 16.61 -3.88
CA LEU A 93 4.07 15.37 -4.64
C LEU A 93 4.12 14.13 -3.74
N PRO A 94 4.96 14.09 -2.68
CA PRO A 94 4.91 13.00 -1.69
C PRO A 94 3.51 12.79 -1.10
N GLY A 95 2.81 13.89 -0.76
CA GLY A 95 1.44 13.83 -0.25
C GLY A 95 0.44 13.27 -1.26
N VAL A 96 0.48 13.67 -2.53
CA VAL A 96 -0.40 13.09 -3.55
C VAL A 96 -0.13 11.60 -3.74
N VAL A 97 1.14 11.18 -3.71
CA VAL A 97 1.54 9.77 -3.84
C VAL A 97 1.05 8.95 -2.65
N THR A 98 1.31 9.39 -1.41
CA THR A 98 0.87 8.66 -0.22
C THR A 98 -0.65 8.67 -0.07
N GLY A 99 -1.31 9.77 -0.44
CA GLY A 99 -2.77 9.87 -0.50
C GLY A 99 -3.39 8.93 -1.54
N PHE A 100 -2.78 8.82 -2.73
CA PHE A 100 -3.24 7.89 -3.76
C PHE A 100 -3.13 6.43 -3.30
N ILE A 101 -1.99 6.05 -2.70
CA ILE A 101 -1.77 4.71 -2.17
C ILE A 101 -2.71 4.44 -0.98
N PHE A 102 -2.93 5.43 -0.11
CA PHE A 102 -3.90 5.36 0.97
C PHE A 102 -5.31 5.05 0.45
N LEU A 103 -5.81 5.82 -0.53
CA LEU A 103 -7.15 5.62 -1.07
C LEU A 103 -7.32 4.24 -1.72
N TYR A 104 -6.29 3.77 -2.44
CA TYR A 104 -6.28 2.43 -3.02
C TYR A 104 -6.46 1.35 -1.94
N TRP A 105 -5.63 1.38 -0.90
CA TRP A 105 -5.69 0.38 0.17
C TRP A 105 -6.91 0.52 1.07
N PHE A 106 -7.39 1.74 1.28
CA PHE A 106 -8.62 1.99 2.03
C PHE A 106 -9.83 1.43 1.28
N ALA A 107 -9.95 1.68 -0.02
CA ALA A 107 -10.99 1.07 -0.84
C ALA A 107 -10.90 -0.47 -0.80
N ARG A 108 -9.68 -1.02 -0.82
CA ARG A 108 -9.46 -2.46 -0.70
C ARG A 108 -9.95 -3.02 0.64
N LEU A 109 -9.67 -2.33 1.74
CA LEU A 109 -10.16 -2.68 3.08
C LEU A 109 -11.69 -2.66 3.14
N LEU A 110 -12.35 -1.66 2.56
CA LEU A 110 -13.81 -1.61 2.50
C LEU A 110 -14.37 -2.81 1.73
N VAL A 111 -13.78 -3.18 0.59
CA VAL A 111 -14.21 -4.37 -0.17
C VAL A 111 -14.06 -5.64 0.67
N GLU A 112 -12.98 -5.79 1.42
CA GLU A 112 -12.79 -6.93 2.33
C GLU A 112 -13.87 -6.98 3.41
N LEU A 113 -14.18 -5.84 4.05
CA LEU A 113 -15.16 -5.78 5.14
C LEU A 113 -16.61 -5.97 4.68
N PHE A 114 -16.97 -5.48 3.48
CA PHE A 114 -18.37 -5.44 3.02
C PHE A 114 -18.72 -6.49 1.97
N VAL A 115 -17.75 -7.05 1.25
CA VAL A 115 -18.02 -7.95 0.10
C VAL A 115 -17.60 -9.39 0.38
N PHE A 116 -16.53 -9.60 1.14
CA PHE A 116 -15.96 -10.94 1.32
C PHE A 116 -16.39 -11.58 2.65
N ASP A 117 -17.20 -12.64 2.56
CA ASP A 117 -17.42 -13.55 3.68
C ASP A 117 -16.49 -14.78 3.57
N LEU A 118 -15.38 -14.73 4.29
CA LEU A 118 -14.39 -15.82 4.32
C LEU A 118 -14.61 -16.78 5.52
N SER A 119 -15.82 -16.84 6.10
CA SER A 119 -16.13 -17.69 7.27
C SER A 119 -16.02 -19.20 7.00
N PHE A 120 -15.95 -19.62 5.75
CA PHE A 120 -15.86 -21.02 5.34
C PHE A 120 -14.43 -21.59 5.36
N LEU A 121 -13.39 -20.75 5.46
CA LEU A 121 -11.98 -21.17 5.50
C LEU A 121 -11.58 -21.60 6.91
N ASN A 122 -11.49 -22.91 7.14
CA ASN A 122 -11.29 -23.49 8.47
C ASN A 122 -9.98 -24.29 8.62
N ARG A 123 -9.15 -24.41 7.57
CA ARG A 123 -7.86 -25.11 7.69
C ARG A 123 -6.79 -24.20 8.31
N PRO A 124 -5.83 -24.74 9.09
CA PRO A 124 -4.85 -23.91 9.80
C PRO A 124 -4.00 -23.01 8.89
N HIS A 125 -3.63 -23.47 7.69
CA HIS A 125 -2.90 -22.63 6.72
C HIS A 125 -3.77 -21.55 6.08
N GLU A 126 -5.06 -21.82 5.88
CA GLU A 126 -6.04 -20.84 5.35
C GLU A 126 -6.31 -19.74 6.39
N ILE A 127 -6.37 -20.11 7.68
CA ILE A 127 -6.56 -19.15 8.78
C ILE A 127 -5.36 -18.19 8.88
N VAL A 128 -4.13 -18.71 8.77
CA VAL A 128 -2.91 -17.88 8.77
C VAL A 128 -2.91 -16.92 7.57
N GLY A 129 -3.25 -17.41 6.38
CA GLY A 129 -3.36 -16.57 5.19
C GLY A 129 -4.43 -15.48 5.34
N ARG A 130 -5.62 -15.85 5.83
CA ARG A 130 -6.75 -14.94 6.08
C ARG A 130 -6.34 -13.83 7.05
N ARG A 131 -5.79 -14.19 8.21
CA ARG A 131 -5.33 -13.21 9.21
C ARG A 131 -4.20 -12.34 8.71
N GLY A 132 -3.25 -12.92 7.96
CA GLY A 132 -2.14 -12.16 7.38
C GLY A 132 -2.60 -11.09 6.40
N ILE A 133 -3.55 -11.43 5.53
CA ILE A 133 -4.11 -10.49 4.55
C ILE A 133 -4.95 -9.41 5.26
N GLU A 134 -5.84 -9.78 6.19
CA GLU A 134 -6.64 -8.82 6.97
C GLU A 134 -5.76 -7.79 7.70
N ILE A 135 -4.71 -8.27 8.36
CA ILE A 135 -3.75 -7.40 9.06
C ILE A 135 -3.05 -6.49 8.08
N LEU A 136 -2.56 -7.02 6.95
CA LEU A 136 -1.86 -6.23 5.95
C LEU A 136 -2.77 -5.15 5.34
N PHE A 137 -4.00 -5.50 4.95
CA PHE A 137 -4.96 -4.57 4.35
C PHE A 137 -5.47 -3.53 5.35
N THR A 138 -5.39 -3.80 6.65
CA THR A 138 -5.67 -2.80 7.69
C THR A 138 -4.47 -1.90 7.95
N LEU A 139 -3.25 -2.45 7.99
CA LEU A 139 -2.05 -1.67 8.30
C LEU A 139 -1.64 -0.74 7.15
N LEU A 140 -1.75 -1.17 5.89
CA LEU A 140 -1.36 -0.35 4.74
C LEU A 140 -2.08 1.02 4.70
N PRO A 141 -3.42 1.11 4.77
CA PRO A 141 -4.10 2.41 4.77
C PRO A 141 -3.76 3.23 6.03
N LEU A 142 -3.51 2.60 7.19
CA LEU A 142 -3.09 3.35 8.38
C LEU A 142 -1.70 3.98 8.20
N ILE A 143 -0.74 3.22 7.66
CA ILE A 143 0.63 3.70 7.42
C ILE A 143 0.64 4.80 6.36
N TYR A 144 -0.02 4.60 5.22
CA TYR A 144 -0.07 5.60 4.16
C TYR A 144 -0.93 6.80 4.52
N GLY A 145 -1.98 6.64 5.33
CA GLY A 145 -2.77 7.75 5.88
C GLY A 145 -1.96 8.61 6.83
N ALA A 146 -1.17 7.99 7.72
CA ALA A 146 -0.25 8.71 8.60
C ALA A 146 0.84 9.43 7.79
N ALA A 147 1.39 8.79 6.76
CA ALA A 147 2.34 9.42 5.84
C ALA A 147 1.69 10.60 5.13
N PHE A 148 0.49 10.45 4.56
CA PHE A 148 -0.25 11.51 3.91
C PHE A 148 -0.42 12.77 4.79
N VAL A 149 -0.85 12.58 6.03
CA VAL A 149 -0.99 13.68 7.00
C VAL A 149 0.36 14.33 7.30
N HIS A 150 1.43 13.53 7.42
CA HIS A 150 2.79 14.05 7.60
C HIS A 150 3.30 14.83 6.38
N ASN A 151 3.11 14.31 5.16
CA ASN A 151 3.52 14.95 3.91
C ASN A 151 2.82 16.29 3.69
N MET A 152 1.54 16.36 4.08
CA MET A 152 0.71 17.56 3.99
C MET A 152 0.90 18.53 5.17
N GLY A 153 1.83 18.24 6.08
CA GLY A 153 2.09 18.99 7.32
C GLY A 153 1.99 20.50 7.12
N GLU A 154 0.93 21.09 7.71
CA GLU A 154 0.42 22.44 7.50
C GLU A 154 0.84 23.09 6.18
N LEU A 155 0.32 22.58 5.06
CA LEU A 155 0.48 23.21 3.74
C LEU A 155 0.16 24.71 3.83
N PRO A 156 1.15 25.63 3.78
CA PRO A 156 0.83 27.01 3.53
C PRO A 156 0.40 27.03 2.07
N LEU A 157 -0.89 27.25 1.82
CA LEU A 157 -1.45 27.45 0.46
C LEU A 157 -0.95 28.78 -0.16
N HIS A 158 0.33 29.12 0.01
CA HIS A 158 1.06 30.25 -0.53
C HIS A 158 2.21 29.82 -1.47
N HIS A 159 2.22 28.56 -1.93
CA HIS A 159 3.05 28.23 -3.09
C HIS A 159 2.36 28.81 -4.33
N PRO A 160 3.00 29.75 -5.07
CA PRO A 160 2.49 30.12 -6.38
C PRO A 160 2.39 28.82 -7.18
N VAL A 161 1.21 28.57 -7.76
CA VAL A 161 0.98 27.47 -8.69
C VAL A 161 2.19 27.44 -9.63
N PRO A 162 2.94 26.32 -9.71
CA PRO A 162 4.06 26.22 -10.62
C PRO A 162 3.58 26.69 -11.99
N ASP A 163 4.32 27.56 -12.69
CA ASP A 163 3.94 28.01 -14.03
C ASP A 163 3.85 26.78 -14.91
N VAL A 164 2.63 26.25 -14.99
CA VAL A 164 2.28 25.20 -15.90
C VAL A 164 2.38 25.88 -17.24
N GLY A 165 3.52 25.65 -17.90
CA GLY A 165 3.78 26.12 -19.25
C GLY A 165 2.58 25.84 -20.15
N PRO A 166 2.51 26.44 -21.34
CA PRO A 166 1.27 26.63 -22.11
C PRO A 166 0.33 25.42 -22.20
N VAL A 167 0.87 24.19 -22.21
CA VAL A 167 0.13 22.92 -22.17
C VAL A 167 -0.72 22.70 -20.91
N GLY A 168 -0.21 23.03 -19.71
CA GLY A 168 -0.95 22.78 -18.47
C GLY A 168 -2.01 23.84 -18.16
N ARG A 169 -1.96 25.01 -18.82
CA ARG A 169 -3.03 26.02 -18.78
C ARG A 169 -4.29 25.58 -19.55
N THR A 170 -4.14 24.77 -20.59
CA THR A 170 -5.25 24.26 -21.42
C THR A 170 -6.08 23.19 -20.71
N LEU A 171 -5.53 22.53 -19.69
CA LEU A 171 -6.21 21.47 -18.92
C LEU A 171 -7.02 22.01 -17.72
N LEU A 172 -6.92 23.32 -17.43
CA LEU A 172 -7.56 23.97 -16.29
C LEU A 172 -8.76 24.87 -16.67
N ILE A 173 -9.24 24.80 -17.91
CA ILE A 173 -10.43 25.53 -18.40
C ILE A 173 -11.55 24.53 -18.71
#